data_AF-A0AAN6E8X0-F1
#
_entry.id   AF-A0AAN6E8X0-F1
#
_cell.length_a   1.000
_cell.length_b   1.000
_cell.length_c   1.000
_cell.angle_alpha   90.00
_cell.angle_beta   90.00
_cell.angle_gamma   90.00
#
_symmetry.space_group_name_H-M   'P 1'
#
loop_
_entity.id
_entity.type
_entity.pdbx_description
1 polymer ?
#
loop_
_entity_poly.entity_id
_entity_poly.type
_entity_poly.pdbx_seq_one_letter_code
_entity_poly.pdbx_strand_id
1 'polypeptide(L)'
;MPTSIQSFLSRIPELRDADQRAFLYSDLDQQRIDNPEGYQEALKFWTQLLLSACQHGLLSAAPRTPQPRLNTTLASSDEDDEDEDDVLDRTQSDDSEHTEAASVLCFERAGLAARLAFRGDTPTGVDGIVDEMER
;
A
#
# COMPACT_ATOMS: atom_id res chain seq x y z
N MET A 1 -2.24 11.36 -12.31
CA MET A 1 -2.19 10.97 -10.88
C MET A 1 -3.59 11.13 -10.27
N PRO A 2 -4.09 10.20 -9.45
CA PRO A 2 -5.32 10.40 -8.70
C PRO A 2 -5.16 11.59 -7.75
N THR A 3 -6.14 12.49 -7.71
CA THR A 3 -6.11 13.73 -6.91
C THR A 3 -6.89 13.61 -5.60
N SER A 4 -7.64 12.52 -5.42
CA SER A 4 -8.42 12.22 -4.23
C SER A 4 -8.45 10.72 -3.97
N ILE A 5 -8.71 10.33 -2.72
CA ILE A 5 -8.85 8.92 -2.34
C ILE A 5 -10.01 8.26 -3.10
N GLN A 6 -11.11 8.97 -3.34
CA GLN A 6 -12.24 8.47 -4.12
C GLN A 6 -11.88 8.15 -5.57
N SER A 7 -11.09 9.02 -6.21
CA SER A 7 -10.58 8.78 -7.57
C SER A 7 -9.53 7.67 -7.64
N PHE A 8 -8.89 7.36 -6.51
CA PHE A 8 -7.96 6.23 -6.40
C PHE A 8 -8.74 4.92 -6.24
N LEU A 9 -9.69 4.86 -5.31
CA LEU A 9 -10.58 3.70 -5.12
C LEU A 9 -11.33 3.33 -6.40
N SER A 10 -11.78 4.33 -7.18
CA SER A 10 -12.47 4.07 -8.45
C SER A 10 -11.63 3.40 -9.53
N ARG A 11 -10.29 3.40 -9.39
CA ARG A 11 -9.35 2.76 -10.32
C ARG A 11 -9.06 1.31 -9.95
N ILE A 12 -9.42 0.90 -8.73
CA ILE A 12 -9.16 -0.45 -8.22
C ILE A 12 -10.25 -1.39 -8.76
N PRO A 13 -9.90 -2.39 -9.59
CA PRO A 13 -10.87 -3.26 -10.24
C PRO A 13 -11.70 -4.07 -9.24
N GLU A 14 -11.10 -4.52 -8.15
CA GLU A 14 -11.72 -5.29 -7.07
C GLU A 14 -12.86 -4.52 -6.39
N LEU A 15 -12.73 -3.19 -6.28
CA LEU A 15 -13.78 -2.33 -5.70
C LEU A 15 -14.91 -2.00 -6.70
N ARG A 16 -14.63 -2.12 -8.00
CA ARG A 16 -15.64 -1.91 -9.05
C ARG A 16 -16.56 -3.11 -9.19
N ASP A 17 -16.03 -4.29 -8.95
CA ASP A 17 -16.80 -5.51 -8.87
C ASP A 17 -17.72 -5.50 -7.64
N ALA A 18 -18.98 -5.90 -7.81
CA ALA A 18 -19.96 -5.82 -6.74
C ALA A 18 -19.77 -6.92 -5.69
N ASP A 19 -19.40 -8.12 -6.13
CA ASP A 19 -19.24 -9.28 -5.26
C ASP A 19 -17.95 -9.15 -4.44
N GLN A 20 -16.85 -8.74 -5.07
CA GLN A 20 -15.61 -8.46 -4.37
C GLN A 20 -15.73 -7.26 -3.43
N ARG A 21 -16.44 -6.19 -3.84
CA ARG A 21 -16.69 -5.08 -2.92
C ARG A 21 -17.50 -5.54 -1.72
N ALA A 22 -18.56 -6.32 -1.91
CA ALA A 22 -19.37 -6.85 -0.81
C ALA A 22 -18.52 -7.72 0.14
N PHE A 23 -17.61 -8.53 -0.39
CA PHE A 23 -16.66 -9.31 0.39
C PHE A 23 -15.69 -8.44 1.18
N LEU A 24 -15.00 -7.50 0.52
CA LEU A 24 -14.00 -6.62 1.14
C LEU A 24 -14.58 -5.62 2.14
N TYR A 25 -15.87 -5.29 2.01
CA TYR A 25 -16.61 -4.37 2.88
C TYR A 25 -17.50 -5.10 3.88
N SER A 26 -17.47 -6.44 3.86
CA SER A 26 -18.08 -7.22 4.93
C SER A 26 -17.36 -6.97 6.26
N ASP A 27 -17.98 -7.40 7.35
CA ASP A 27 -17.38 -7.25 8.67
C ASP A 27 -16.11 -8.10 8.77
N LEU A 28 -14.95 -7.44 8.72
CA LEU A 28 -13.65 -8.09 8.74
C LEU A 28 -13.40 -8.86 10.04
N ASP A 29 -13.95 -8.39 11.17
CA ASP A 29 -13.83 -9.08 12.45
C ASP A 29 -14.63 -10.38 12.45
N GLN A 30 -15.83 -10.35 11.88
CA GLN A 30 -16.66 -11.55 11.70
C GLN A 30 -16.02 -12.51 10.69
N GLN A 31 -15.47 -11.98 9.59
CA GLN A 31 -14.79 -12.76 8.57
C GLN A 31 -13.56 -13.48 9.12
N ARG A 32 -12.83 -12.86 10.05
CA ARG A 32 -11.70 -13.51 10.75
C ARG A 32 -12.12 -14.79 11.48
N ILE A 33 -13.36 -14.85 11.97
CA ILE A 33 -13.91 -16.00 12.72
C ILE A 33 -14.48 -17.03 11.75
N ASP A 34 -15.33 -16.59 10.82
CA ASP A 34 -16.13 -17.48 9.97
C ASP A 34 -15.37 -17.96 8.72
N ASN A 35 -14.44 -17.15 8.20
CA ASN A 35 -13.67 -17.43 6.99
C ASN A 35 -12.24 -16.86 7.09
N PRO A 36 -11.34 -17.53 7.84
CA PRO A 36 -9.98 -17.04 8.07
C PRO A 36 -9.15 -16.92 6.79
N GLU A 37 -9.39 -17.78 5.80
CA GLU A 37 -8.72 -17.69 4.48
C GLU A 37 -9.14 -16.41 3.76
N GLY A 38 -10.44 -16.13 3.72
CA GLY A 38 -10.94 -14.88 3.14
C GLY A 38 -10.46 -13.65 3.91
N TYR A 39 -10.37 -13.72 5.24
CA TYR A 39 -9.81 -12.64 6.05
C TYR A 39 -8.34 -12.36 5.68
N GLN A 40 -7.52 -13.40 5.43
CA GLN A 40 -6.15 -13.19 4.98
C GLN A 40 -6.07 -12.52 3.60
N GLU A 41 -6.98 -12.86 2.68
CA GLU A 41 -7.06 -12.19 1.37
C GLU A 41 -7.47 -10.72 1.52
N ALA A 42 -8.50 -10.45 2.33
CA ALA A 42 -8.95 -9.10 2.63
C ALA A 42 -7.85 -8.28 3.32
N LEU A 43 -7.13 -8.89 4.26
CA LEU A 43 -6.01 -8.27 4.97
C LEU A 43 -4.90 -7.86 4.00
N LYS A 44 -4.47 -8.78 3.12
CA LYS A 44 -3.47 -8.47 2.08
C LYS A 44 -3.94 -7.33 1.17
N PHE A 45 -5.19 -7.38 0.72
CA PHE A 45 -5.77 -6.35 -0.14
C PHE A 45 -5.77 -4.98 0.54
N TRP A 46 -6.34 -4.87 1.73
CA TRP A 46 -6.44 -3.62 2.47
C TRP A 46 -5.07 -3.07 2.86
N THR A 47 -4.12 -3.94 3.22
CA THR A 47 -2.72 -3.57 3.51
C THR A 47 -2.08 -2.90 2.29
N GLN A 48 -2.16 -3.54 1.12
CA GLN A 48 -1.61 -2.99 -0.12
C GLN A 48 -2.30 -1.69 -0.53
N LEU A 49 -3.63 -1.63 -0.38
CA LEU A 49 -4.42 -0.43 -0.68
C LEU A 49 -4.02 0.74 0.20
N LEU A 50 -3.88 0.54 1.51
CA LEU A 50 -3.46 1.56 2.47
C LEU A 50 -2.05 2.05 2.19
N LEU A 51 -1.10 1.14 1.95
CA LEU A 51 0.28 1.48 1.58
C LEU A 51 0.33 2.29 0.30
N SER A 52 -0.37 1.86 -0.75
CA SER A 52 -0.42 2.57 -2.02
C SER A 52 -1.07 3.96 -1.87
N ALA A 53 -2.17 4.07 -1.11
CA ALA A 53 -2.81 5.34 -0.82
C ALA A 53 -1.90 6.29 -0.02
N CYS A 54 -1.05 5.76 0.87
CA CYS A 54 -0.02 6.53 1.58
C CYS A 54 1.11 7.00 0.65
N GLN A 55 1.62 6.11 -0.22
CA GLN A 55 2.64 6.44 -1.21
C GLN A 55 2.18 7.55 -2.18
N HIS A 56 0.89 7.56 -2.52
CA HIS A 56 0.27 8.61 -3.33
C HIS A 56 -0.08 9.89 -2.54
N GLY A 57 0.17 9.92 -1.22
CA GLY A 57 -0.14 11.06 -0.35
C GLY A 57 -1.63 11.31 -0.13
N LEU A 58 -2.49 10.32 -0.42
CA LEU A 58 -3.96 10.41 -0.30
C LEU A 58 -4.42 10.19 1.14
N LEU A 59 -3.64 9.41 1.90
CA LEU A 59 -3.74 9.22 3.33
C LEU A 59 -2.52 9.89 3.97
N SER A 60 -2.58 11.21 4.18
CA SER A 60 -1.50 11.95 4.84
C SER A 60 -1.81 12.11 6.34
N ALA A 61 -0.86 11.76 7.22
CA ALA A 61 -0.82 12.27 8.58
C ALA A 61 -0.41 13.73 8.56
N ALA A 62 -1.37 14.60 8.86
CA ALA A 62 -1.16 16.02 9.16
C ALA A 62 -0.46 16.80 8.00
N PRO A 63 -0.48 18.14 8.01
CA PRO A 63 -0.09 18.92 6.84
C PRO A 63 1.41 18.79 6.60
N ARG A 64 1.82 17.97 5.61
CA ARG A 64 3.21 17.98 5.14
C ARG A 64 3.44 19.26 4.34
N THR A 65 4.12 20.19 5.00
CA THR A 65 5.06 21.14 4.39
C THR A 65 5.72 20.55 3.15
N PRO A 66 5.84 21.30 2.04
CA PRO A 66 6.38 20.79 0.79
C PRO A 66 7.80 20.24 1.02
N GLN A 67 7.99 18.93 0.83
CA GLN A 67 9.34 18.37 0.75
C GLN A 67 9.99 18.82 -0.57
N PRO A 68 11.28 19.21 -0.54
CA PRO A 68 12.01 19.59 -1.73
C PRO A 68 12.16 18.37 -2.64
N ARG A 69 11.89 18.56 -3.93
CA ARG A 69 12.17 17.57 -4.95
C ARG A 69 13.68 17.31 -4.96
N LEU A 70 14.07 16.09 -4.62
CA LEU A 70 15.40 15.59 -4.96
C LEU A 70 15.44 15.43 -6.48
N ASN A 71 15.92 16.46 -7.15
CA ASN A 71 16.40 16.36 -8.52
C ASN A 71 17.63 15.46 -8.51
N THR A 72 17.47 14.17 -8.80
CA THR A 72 18.59 13.37 -9.31
C THR A 72 18.84 13.82 -10.74
N THR A 73 19.68 14.84 -10.86
CA THR A 73 20.37 15.21 -12.08
C THR A 73 21.33 14.07 -12.42
N LEU A 74 20.91 13.11 -13.23
CA LEU A 74 21.82 12.21 -13.92
C LEU A 74 22.30 12.95 -15.18
N ALA A 75 23.39 13.68 -15.00
CA ALA A 75 24.24 14.13 -16.08
C ALA A 75 25.08 12.94 -16.59
N SER A 76 25.13 12.85 -17.92
CA SER A 76 26.11 12.24 -18.82
C SER A 76 27.23 11.38 -18.24
N SER A 77 27.47 10.21 -18.86
CA SER A 77 28.57 10.09 -19.84
C SER A 77 28.38 8.86 -20.75
N ASP A 78 28.62 9.15 -22.02
CA ASP A 78 28.89 8.26 -23.15
C ASP A 78 30.38 7.86 -23.05
N GLU A 79 30.74 6.59 -23.29
CA GLU A 79 32.05 6.13 -23.81
C GLU A 79 32.11 4.57 -23.88
N ASP A 80 32.36 4.08 -25.11
CA ASP A 80 32.82 2.74 -25.50
C ASP A 80 34.05 2.23 -24.71
N ASP A 81 34.16 0.91 -24.48
CA ASP A 81 35.22 0.03 -25.03
C ASP A 81 35.15 -1.40 -24.42
N GLU A 82 35.64 -2.37 -25.20
CA GLU A 82 35.66 -3.82 -24.95
C GLU A 82 36.75 -4.22 -23.94
N ASP A 83 36.54 -5.25 -23.11
CA ASP A 83 37.59 -6.23 -22.70
C ASP A 83 37.06 -7.33 -21.76
N GLU A 84 37.71 -8.49 -21.86
CA GLU A 84 37.34 -9.82 -21.35
C GLU A 84 37.73 -10.09 -19.87
N ASP A 85 37.06 -11.10 -19.29
CA ASP A 85 37.39 -11.93 -18.10
C ASP A 85 38.01 -11.29 -16.83
N ASP A 86 37.27 -11.33 -15.71
CA ASP A 86 37.78 -11.93 -14.46
C ASP A 86 36.65 -12.23 -13.44
N VAL A 87 36.79 -13.37 -12.79
CA VAL A 87 35.93 -13.95 -11.76
C VAL A 87 35.99 -13.19 -10.45
N LEU A 88 34.87 -12.63 -9.97
CA LEU A 88 34.71 -12.29 -8.56
C LEU A 88 33.30 -12.63 -8.04
N ASP A 89 33.32 -13.59 -7.11
CA ASP A 89 32.50 -13.67 -5.90
C ASP A 89 31.31 -12.71 -5.83
N ARG A 90 30.11 -13.26 -6.04
CA ARG A 90 28.87 -12.64 -5.58
C ARG A 90 28.23 -13.49 -4.51
N THR A 91 28.71 -13.22 -3.31
CA THR A 91 27.86 -13.07 -2.13
C THR A 91 26.54 -12.34 -2.49
N GLN A 92 25.48 -12.65 -1.73
CA GLN A 92 24.15 -12.01 -1.69
C GLN A 92 23.08 -12.55 -2.65
N SER A 93 22.27 -13.44 -2.11
CA SER A 93 20.82 -13.21 -2.12
C SER A 93 20.32 -13.51 -0.71
N ASP A 94 20.67 -12.58 0.19
CA ASP A 94 19.88 -12.29 1.37
C ASP A 94 18.60 -11.64 0.85
N ASP A 95 17.61 -12.45 0.45
CA ASP A 95 16.24 -11.97 0.23
C ASP A 95 15.59 -11.82 1.61
N SER A 96 16.12 -10.86 2.35
CA SER A 96 15.65 -10.45 3.68
C SER A 96 15.26 -8.97 3.64
N GLU A 97 14.63 -8.55 2.54
CA GLU A 97 13.97 -7.23 2.43
C GLU A 97 12.46 -7.33 2.70
N HIS A 98 12.07 -8.09 3.73
CA HIS A 98 10.68 -8.12 4.22
C HIS A 98 10.51 -7.59 5.64
N THR A 99 11.47 -6.78 6.13
CA THR A 99 11.41 -6.33 7.54
C THR A 99 11.77 -4.87 7.79
N GLU A 100 11.33 -3.95 6.93
CA GLU A 100 11.24 -2.51 7.30
C GLU A 100 9.90 -1.85 6.91
N ALA A 101 8.84 -2.65 6.72
CA ALA A 101 7.51 -2.10 6.46
C ALA A 101 6.72 -1.70 7.74
N ALA A 102 7.28 -1.90 8.93
CA ALA A 102 6.56 -1.75 10.20
C ALA A 102 6.46 -0.30 10.74
N SER A 103 6.87 0.74 9.99
CA SER A 103 6.82 2.13 10.50
C SER A 103 6.48 3.21 9.45
N VAL A 104 5.74 2.86 8.38
CA VAL A 104 5.43 3.80 7.29
C VAL A 104 3.94 4.22 7.26
N LEU A 105 3.11 3.76 8.20
CA LEU A 105 1.71 4.18 8.27
C LEU A 105 1.54 5.44 9.13
N CYS A 106 1.99 6.58 8.62
CA CYS A 106 1.63 7.87 9.21
C CYS A 106 0.32 8.34 8.58
N PHE A 107 -0.84 7.86 9.06
CA PHE A 107 -2.15 8.41 8.70
C PHE A 107 -3.12 8.42 9.89
N GLU A 108 -4.12 9.29 9.84
CA GLU A 108 -5.15 9.41 10.87
C GLU A 108 -6.12 8.24 10.80
N ARG A 109 -6.18 7.44 11.88
CA ARG A 109 -7.13 6.33 12.05
C ARG A 109 -8.58 6.84 12.17
N ALA A 110 -8.77 7.99 12.81
CA ALA A 110 -10.09 8.57 13.00
C ALA A 110 -10.76 8.86 11.64
N GLY A 111 -11.92 8.25 11.41
CA GLY A 111 -12.67 8.40 10.16
C GLY A 111 -12.04 7.71 8.94
N LEU A 112 -11.06 6.81 9.12
CA LEU A 112 -10.43 6.05 8.03
C LEU A 112 -11.48 5.27 7.23
N ALA A 113 -12.37 4.56 7.91
CA ALA A 113 -13.48 3.85 7.25
C ALA A 113 -14.33 4.78 6.39
N ALA A 114 -14.67 5.99 6.89
CA ALA A 114 -15.43 6.98 6.12
C ALA A 114 -14.64 7.53 4.91
N ARG A 115 -13.32 7.63 4.99
CA ARG A 115 -12.46 8.04 3.87
C ARG A 115 -12.33 6.95 2.80
N LEU A 116 -12.35 5.70 3.24
CA LEU A 116 -12.32 4.52 2.38
C LEU A 116 -13.71 4.13 1.85
N ALA A 117 -14.77 4.82 2.28
CA ALA A 117 -16.12 4.57 1.78
C ALA A 117 -16.16 4.72 0.25
N PHE A 118 -16.78 3.76 -0.44
CA PHE A 118 -16.84 3.76 -1.90
C PHE A 118 -18.25 3.38 -2.35
N ARG A 119 -18.86 4.21 -3.21
CA ARG A 119 -20.23 4.01 -3.72
C ARG A 119 -21.33 3.84 -2.64
N GLY A 120 -21.10 4.39 -1.45
CA GLY A 120 -22.04 4.32 -0.33
C GLY A 120 -21.78 3.14 0.62
N ASP A 121 -20.90 2.22 0.25
CA ASP A 121 -20.42 1.16 1.14
C ASP A 121 -19.29 1.72 2.01
N THR A 122 -19.27 1.36 3.30
CA THR A 122 -18.20 1.73 4.25
C THR A 122 -17.60 0.45 4.81
N PRO A 123 -16.27 0.25 4.73
CA PRO A 123 -15.66 -0.96 5.24
C PRO A 123 -15.76 -0.99 6.77
N THR A 124 -16.03 -2.17 7.33
CA THR A 124 -16.19 -2.39 8.78
C THR A 124 -15.06 -3.29 9.27
N GLY A 125 -14.45 -2.93 10.41
CA GLY A 125 -13.30 -3.68 10.95
C GLY A 125 -11.95 -3.36 10.30
N VAL A 126 -11.87 -2.31 9.47
CA VAL A 126 -10.61 -1.91 8.82
C VAL A 126 -9.56 -1.45 9.85
N ASP A 127 -10.00 -0.97 11.01
CA ASP A 127 -9.12 -0.63 12.13
C ASP A 127 -8.30 -1.84 12.62
N GLY A 128 -8.91 -3.04 12.63
CA GLY A 128 -8.22 -4.29 12.99
C GLY A 128 -7.12 -4.66 12.00
N ILE A 129 -7.26 -4.27 10.73
CA ILE A 129 -6.19 -4.44 9.73
C ILE A 129 -5.04 -3.48 10.03
N VAL A 130 -5.34 -2.23 10.38
CA VAL A 130 -4.29 -1.27 10.78
C VAL A 130 -3.56 -1.76 12.03
N ASP A 131 -4.29 -2.31 13.02
CA ASP A 131 -3.69 -2.92 14.22
C ASP A 131 -2.74 -4.07 13.86
N GLU A 132 -3.11 -4.93 12.90
CA GLU A 132 -2.26 -6.04 12.47
C GLU A 132 -1.04 -5.56 11.65
N MET A 133 -1.14 -4.42 10.95
CA MET A 133 0.01 -3.83 10.24
C MET A 133 1.02 -3.15 11.16
N GLU A 134 0.60 -2.70 12.35
CA GLU A 134 1.47 -2.06 13.36
C GLU A 134 2.12 -3.07 14.33
N ARG A 135 1.77 -4.34 14.23
CA ARG A 135 2.21 -5.42 15.12
C ARG A 135 3.49 -6.10 14.64
#